data_AF-A0A843T2Y5-F1
#
_entry.id   AF-A0A843T2Y5-F1
#
_cell.length_a   1.000
_cell.length_b   1.000
_cell.length_c   1.000
_cell.angle_alpha   90.00
_cell.angle_beta   90.00
_cell.angle_gamma   90.00
#
_symmetry.space_group_name_H-M   'P 1'
#
loop_
_entity.id
_entity.type
_entity.pdbx_description
1 polymer ?
#
loop_
_entity_poly.entity_id
_entity_poly.type
_entity_poly.pdbx_seq_one_letter_code
_entity_poly.pdbx_strand_id
1 'polypeptide(L)'
;MTPWSTTGPGVAQLTSMEIKYVYNTVGEYVAFISAGNLFTPLCDWLGTVRDESEVHNTLGEAIGVLYPDGRLVRDRSRGVVAPSWRPRSPLRPIRPLPPKRHLLIARLELPLEDVFSGLRRPITNLASMATLEALNDLAGADVVAHDGTFVGRLSRNPADRDSLVSPSSIWGDPSASESIFNPFGLYGHVEGPLSAFNQSSPTPPRLERDGAAIQSLTVNPAISDRIDPNAVISWLAV
;
A
#
# COMPACT_ATOMS: atom_id res chain seq x y z
N MET A 1 -63.88 17.10 20.64
CA MET A 1 -62.64 16.62 21.28
C MET A 1 -61.97 15.65 20.33
N THR A 2 -60.99 16.12 19.56
CA THR A 2 -60.19 15.33 18.61
C THR A 2 -58.74 15.39 19.10
N PRO A 3 -58.05 14.26 19.32
CA PRO A 3 -56.66 14.30 19.75
C PRO A 3 -55.72 14.53 18.55
N TRP A 4 -54.75 15.40 18.77
CA TRP A 4 -53.64 15.68 17.85
C TRP A 4 -52.65 14.50 17.86
N SER A 5 -52.35 13.96 16.70
CA SER A 5 -51.23 13.03 16.47
C SER A 5 -49.98 13.82 16.10
N THR A 6 -49.11 14.04 17.09
CA THR A 6 -47.76 14.58 16.87
C THR A 6 -46.87 13.47 16.31
N THR A 7 -46.62 13.49 15.01
CA THR A 7 -45.57 12.70 14.36
C THR A 7 -44.22 13.24 14.84
N GLY A 8 -43.50 12.47 15.66
CA GLY A 8 -42.13 12.78 16.06
C GLY A 8 -41.19 12.81 14.83
N PRO A 9 -40.12 13.62 14.85
CA PRO A 9 -39.18 13.65 13.74
C PRO A 9 -38.53 12.28 13.58
N GLY A 10 -38.57 11.77 12.35
CA GLY A 10 -37.98 10.50 11.96
C GLY A 10 -36.55 10.44 12.44
N VAL A 11 -36.28 9.47 13.32
CA VAL A 11 -34.94 8.98 13.57
C VAL A 11 -34.46 8.49 12.21
N ALA A 12 -33.61 9.28 11.56
CA ALA A 12 -32.85 8.84 10.40
C ALA A 12 -32.23 7.50 10.81
N GLN A 13 -32.72 6.44 10.19
CA GLN A 13 -32.22 5.10 10.36
C GLN A 13 -30.75 5.19 9.95
N LEU A 14 -29.85 5.28 10.92
CA LEU A 14 -28.42 5.16 10.71
C LEU A 14 -28.24 3.78 10.08
N THR A 15 -28.20 3.75 8.75
CA THR A 15 -27.77 2.59 8.00
C THR A 15 -26.46 2.19 8.62
N SER A 16 -26.46 1.05 9.29
CA SER A 16 -25.27 0.43 9.86
C SER A 16 -24.17 0.51 8.81
N MET A 17 -23.20 1.42 8.97
CA MET A 17 -22.06 1.50 8.07
C MET A 17 -21.32 0.19 8.22
N GLU A 18 -21.57 -0.75 7.31
CA GLU A 18 -20.96 -2.06 7.35
C GLU A 18 -19.45 -1.88 7.09
N ILE A 19 -18.66 -2.16 8.12
CA ILE A 19 -17.20 -2.15 8.03
C ILE A 19 -16.76 -3.56 7.71
N LYS A 20 -16.09 -3.74 6.56
CA LYS A 20 -15.46 -5.01 6.19
C LYS A 20 -13.96 -4.88 6.33
N TYR A 21 -13.34 -5.77 7.10
CA TYR A 21 -11.89 -5.76 7.26
C TYR A 21 -11.23 -6.53 6.12
N VAL A 22 -10.15 -5.98 5.59
CA VAL A 22 -9.35 -6.58 4.54
C VAL A 22 -8.08 -7.13 5.14
N TYR A 23 -7.77 -8.38 4.82
CA TYR A 23 -6.61 -9.10 5.31
C TYR A 23 -5.70 -9.50 4.16
N ASN A 24 -4.42 -9.68 4.46
CA ASN A 24 -3.48 -10.31 3.55
C ASN A 24 -3.44 -11.84 3.75
N THR A 25 -2.63 -12.52 2.95
CA THR A 25 -2.47 -13.97 2.93
C THR A 25 -1.86 -14.53 4.23
N VAL A 26 -1.14 -13.71 5.01
CA VAL A 26 -0.66 -14.10 6.34
C VAL A 26 -1.67 -13.82 7.47
N GLY A 27 -2.88 -13.36 7.13
CA GLY A 27 -3.98 -13.14 8.08
C GLY A 27 -3.91 -11.79 8.81
N GLU A 28 -3.09 -10.87 8.35
CA GLU A 28 -2.96 -9.54 8.94
C GLU A 28 -3.94 -8.56 8.33
N TYR A 29 -4.55 -7.76 9.20
CA TYR A 29 -5.39 -6.63 8.82
C TYR A 29 -4.54 -5.58 8.09
N VAL A 30 -4.92 -5.21 6.88
CA VAL A 30 -4.15 -4.28 6.03
C VAL A 30 -4.94 -3.09 5.52
N ALA A 31 -6.27 -3.21 5.44
CA ALA A 31 -7.18 -2.18 4.99
C ALA A 31 -8.60 -2.47 5.49
N PHE A 32 -9.52 -1.51 5.37
CA PHE A 32 -10.94 -1.75 5.63
C PHE A 32 -11.80 -1.09 4.56
N ILE A 33 -13.00 -1.64 4.36
CA ILE A 33 -14.02 -1.07 3.49
C ILE A 33 -15.09 -0.43 4.36
N SER A 34 -15.48 0.78 4.00
CA SER A 34 -16.59 1.50 4.60
C SER A 34 -17.34 2.28 3.53
N ALA A 35 -18.68 2.16 3.51
CA ALA A 35 -19.54 2.85 2.55
C ALA A 35 -19.07 2.69 1.08
N GLY A 36 -18.72 1.45 0.69
CA GLY A 36 -18.26 1.14 -0.66
C GLY A 36 -16.87 1.67 -1.02
N ASN A 37 -16.08 2.13 -0.05
CA ASN A 37 -14.74 2.65 -0.30
C ASN A 37 -13.71 1.90 0.53
N LEU A 38 -12.54 1.65 -0.07
CA LEU A 38 -11.40 0.99 0.55
C LEU A 38 -10.48 2.03 1.19
N PHE A 39 -10.07 1.78 2.42
CA PHE A 39 -9.23 2.67 3.20
C PHE A 39 -8.06 1.93 3.84
N THR A 40 -6.95 2.64 4.04
CA THR A 40 -5.90 2.23 4.98
C THR A 40 -6.49 2.18 6.40
N PRO A 41 -5.85 1.47 7.35
CA PRO A 41 -6.21 1.50 8.77
C PRO A 41 -6.17 2.90 9.39
N LEU A 42 -5.47 3.84 8.77
CA LEU A 42 -5.44 5.25 9.14
C LEU A 42 -6.55 6.08 8.49
N CYS A 43 -7.47 5.46 7.75
CA CYS A 43 -8.59 6.09 7.05
C CYS A 43 -8.16 6.90 5.82
N ASP A 44 -7.07 6.55 5.17
CA ASP A 44 -6.68 7.14 3.89
C ASP A 44 -7.33 6.37 2.76
N TRP A 45 -7.88 7.08 1.79
CA TRP A 45 -8.66 6.47 0.73
C TRP A 45 -7.75 5.81 -0.31
N LEU A 46 -7.95 4.51 -0.54
CA LEU A 46 -7.18 3.71 -1.49
C LEU A 46 -7.96 3.47 -2.79
N GLY A 47 -9.29 3.57 -2.75
CA GLY A 47 -10.11 3.18 -3.88
C GLY A 47 -11.57 2.95 -3.57
N THR A 48 -12.33 2.55 -4.58
CA THR A 48 -13.77 2.31 -4.49
C THR A 48 -14.08 0.87 -4.83
N VAL A 49 -15.06 0.30 -4.12
CA VAL A 49 -15.59 -1.03 -4.40
C VAL A 49 -16.87 -0.87 -5.23
N ARG A 50 -16.93 -1.54 -6.37
CA ARG A 50 -18.06 -1.61 -7.30
C ARG A 50 -18.54 -3.05 -7.40
N ASP A 51 -19.79 -3.21 -7.82
CA ASP A 51 -20.40 -4.52 -8.09
C ASP A 51 -20.16 -5.52 -6.94
N GLU A 52 -20.31 -4.99 -5.72
CA GLU A 52 -20.17 -5.65 -4.41
C GLU A 52 -18.78 -6.20 -4.04
N SER A 53 -17.88 -6.35 -5.01
CA SER A 53 -16.59 -7.01 -4.80
C SER A 53 -15.44 -6.49 -5.65
N GLU A 54 -15.69 -5.87 -6.81
CA GLU A 54 -14.62 -5.36 -7.66
C GLU A 54 -14.03 -4.08 -7.07
N VAL A 55 -12.71 -4.05 -6.86
CA VAL A 55 -12.02 -2.92 -6.26
C VAL A 55 -11.26 -2.16 -7.33
N HIS A 56 -11.45 -0.85 -7.35
CA HIS A 56 -10.76 0.08 -8.22
C HIS A 56 -9.88 1.02 -7.40
N ASN A 57 -8.70 1.38 -7.92
CA ASN A 57 -7.85 2.38 -7.29
C ASN A 57 -8.41 3.81 -7.45
N THR A 58 -7.68 4.80 -6.93
CA THR A 58 -8.02 6.23 -7.03
C THR A 58 -8.05 6.77 -8.46
N LEU A 59 -7.44 6.07 -9.43
CA LEU A 59 -7.47 6.40 -10.85
C LEU A 59 -8.65 5.73 -11.58
N GLY A 60 -9.37 4.81 -10.93
CA GLY A 60 -10.48 4.05 -11.49
C GLY A 60 -10.10 2.75 -12.18
N GLU A 61 -8.83 2.35 -12.09
CA GLU A 61 -8.33 1.08 -12.64
C GLU A 61 -8.76 -0.07 -11.74
N ALA A 62 -9.24 -1.17 -12.33
CA ALA A 62 -9.57 -2.37 -11.57
C ALA A 62 -8.29 -3.02 -11.04
N ILE A 63 -8.18 -3.14 -9.70
CA ILE A 63 -6.98 -3.68 -9.04
C ILE A 63 -7.17 -5.08 -8.47
N GLY A 64 -8.42 -5.53 -8.33
CA GLY A 64 -8.72 -6.88 -7.85
C GLY A 64 -10.18 -7.05 -7.44
N VAL A 65 -10.51 -8.23 -6.93
CA VAL A 65 -11.82 -8.60 -6.40
C VAL A 65 -11.67 -8.97 -4.93
N LEU A 66 -12.57 -8.46 -4.10
CA LEU A 66 -12.68 -8.81 -2.69
C LEU A 66 -13.24 -10.23 -2.56
N TYR A 67 -12.43 -11.13 -2.02
CA TYR A 67 -12.81 -12.50 -1.74
C TYR A 67 -13.63 -12.60 -0.45
N PRO A 68 -14.47 -13.63 -0.29
CA PRO A 68 -15.26 -13.85 0.92
C PRO A 68 -14.43 -13.99 2.20
N ASP A 69 -13.16 -14.38 2.07
CA ASP A 69 -12.20 -14.48 3.18
C ASP A 69 -11.57 -13.14 3.58
N GLY A 70 -11.98 -12.05 2.94
CA GLY A 70 -11.52 -10.69 3.22
C GLY A 70 -10.21 -10.33 2.53
N ARG A 71 -9.69 -11.14 1.60
CA ARG A 71 -8.53 -10.75 0.78
C ARG A 71 -8.94 -9.95 -0.43
N LEU A 72 -8.08 -9.03 -0.86
CA LEU A 72 -8.19 -8.42 -2.17
C LEU A 72 -7.31 -9.21 -3.14
N VAL A 73 -7.92 -9.89 -4.11
CA VAL A 73 -7.24 -10.84 -4.99
C VAL A 73 -7.27 -10.33 -6.43
N ARG A 74 -6.15 -10.44 -7.15
CA ARG A 74 -6.09 -10.17 -8.58
C ARG A 74 -5.55 -11.36 -9.36
N ASP A 75 -5.99 -11.49 -10.60
CA ASP A 75 -5.46 -12.46 -11.55
C ASP A 75 -4.26 -11.84 -12.28
N ARG A 76 -3.06 -12.39 -12.08
CA ARG A 76 -1.82 -11.90 -12.70
C ARG A 76 -1.81 -12.01 -14.22
N SER A 77 -2.63 -12.90 -14.79
CA SER A 77 -2.71 -13.08 -16.24
C SER A 77 -3.55 -12.00 -16.91
N ARG A 78 -4.35 -11.24 -16.14
CA ARG A 78 -5.13 -10.11 -16.64
C ARG A 78 -4.29 -8.83 -16.60
N GLY A 79 -4.16 -8.19 -17.75
CA GLY A 79 -3.56 -6.86 -17.85
C GLY A 79 -4.40 -5.79 -17.14
N VAL A 80 -3.75 -4.67 -16.79
CA VAL A 80 -4.43 -3.52 -16.19
C VAL A 80 -5.43 -2.95 -17.20
N VAL A 81 -6.70 -2.88 -16.81
CA VAL A 81 -7.77 -2.30 -17.64
C VAL A 81 -7.72 -0.78 -17.48
N ALA A 82 -7.57 -0.07 -18.60
CA ALA A 82 -7.57 1.39 -18.62
C ALA A 82 -8.86 1.96 -18.00
N PRO A 83 -8.78 3.03 -17.18
CA PRO A 83 -9.93 3.52 -16.44
C PRO A 83 -10.95 4.18 -17.39
N SER A 84 -12.21 3.78 -17.27
CA SER A 84 -13.33 4.44 -17.98
C SER A 84 -13.90 5.63 -17.21
N TRP A 85 -13.46 5.83 -15.97
CA TRP A 85 -13.97 6.84 -15.05
C TRP A 85 -12.96 7.09 -13.92
N ARG A 86 -12.99 8.29 -13.32
CA ARG A 86 -12.17 8.64 -12.16
C ARG A 86 -13.04 8.82 -10.91
N PRO A 87 -12.82 8.01 -9.85
CA PRO A 87 -13.56 8.13 -8.62
C PRO A 87 -13.30 9.44 -7.88
N ARG A 88 -14.31 9.89 -7.15
CA ARG A 88 -14.18 11.06 -6.25
C ARG A 88 -13.83 10.58 -4.86
N SER A 89 -12.88 11.29 -4.23
CA SER A 89 -12.49 11.00 -2.86
C SER A 89 -13.69 11.13 -1.91
N PRO A 90 -14.00 10.09 -1.12
CA PRO A 90 -15.09 10.09 -0.15
C PRO A 90 -14.71 10.90 1.09
N LEU A 91 -15.70 11.13 1.96
CA LEU A 91 -15.41 11.63 3.30
C LEU A 91 -14.60 10.60 4.08
N ARG A 92 -13.62 11.10 4.85
CA ARG A 92 -12.80 10.28 5.72
C ARG A 92 -13.68 9.64 6.80
N PRO A 93 -13.71 8.30 6.92
CA PRO A 93 -14.53 7.62 7.91
C PRO A 93 -13.93 7.75 9.32
N ILE A 94 -14.74 7.40 10.32
CA ILE A 94 -14.24 7.18 11.69
C ILE A 94 -13.38 5.91 11.68
N ARG A 95 -12.20 5.99 12.31
CA ARG A 95 -11.28 4.85 12.41
C ARG A 95 -11.95 3.67 13.11
N PRO A 96 -12.06 2.50 12.46
CA PRO A 96 -12.55 1.31 13.12
C PRO A 96 -11.55 0.79 14.16
N LEU A 97 -12.06 0.10 15.17
CA LEU A 97 -11.21 -0.66 16.07
C LEU A 97 -10.51 -1.77 15.26
N PRO A 98 -9.19 -1.94 15.41
CA PRO A 98 -8.47 -3.00 14.72
C PRO A 98 -9.08 -4.37 15.06
N PRO A 99 -9.35 -5.23 14.07
CA PRO A 99 -9.88 -6.56 14.33
C PRO A 99 -8.80 -7.45 14.94
N LYS A 100 -9.22 -8.54 15.58
CA LYS A 100 -8.29 -9.61 15.95
C LYS A 100 -7.73 -10.25 14.67
N ARG A 101 -6.46 -10.67 14.69
CA ARG A 101 -5.85 -11.40 13.56
C ARG A 101 -6.69 -12.62 13.19
N HIS A 102 -6.86 -12.83 11.89
CA HIS A 102 -7.45 -14.05 11.35
C HIS A 102 -6.36 -15.13 11.21
N LEU A 103 -6.67 -16.39 11.52
CA LEU A 103 -5.72 -17.49 11.38
C LEU A 103 -5.69 -18.00 9.93
N LEU A 104 -4.47 -18.27 9.44
CA LEU A 104 -4.06 -18.94 8.19
C LEU A 104 -5.13 -19.05 7.10
N ILE A 105 -5.07 -18.13 6.14
CA ILE A 105 -5.88 -18.16 4.93
C ILE A 105 -5.25 -19.12 3.93
N ALA A 106 -6.06 -19.98 3.29
CA ALA A 106 -5.57 -20.93 2.29
C ALA A 106 -4.79 -20.22 1.17
N ARG A 107 -3.70 -20.85 0.72
CA ARG A 107 -2.86 -20.33 -0.37
C ARG A 107 -3.71 -20.16 -1.63
N LEU A 108 -3.62 -19.01 -2.29
CA LEU A 108 -4.25 -18.79 -3.59
C LEU A 108 -3.60 -19.70 -4.63
N GLU A 109 -4.42 -20.34 -5.47
CA GLU A 109 -3.93 -21.08 -6.62
C GLU A 109 -3.52 -20.12 -7.73
N LEU A 110 -2.42 -20.41 -8.41
CA LEU A 110 -1.99 -19.62 -9.57
C LEU A 110 -3.09 -19.63 -10.65
N PRO A 111 -3.35 -18.51 -11.35
CA PRO A 111 -2.56 -17.27 -11.40
C PRO A 111 -2.99 -16.19 -10.38
N LEU A 112 -3.81 -16.53 -9.38
CA LEU A 112 -4.35 -15.57 -8.43
C LEU A 112 -3.29 -15.13 -7.42
N GLU A 113 -3.26 -13.83 -7.12
CA GLU A 113 -2.42 -13.27 -6.08
C GLU A 113 -3.18 -12.27 -5.23
N ASP A 114 -2.77 -12.17 -3.97
CA ASP A 114 -3.27 -11.17 -3.04
C ASP A 114 -2.57 -9.85 -3.31
N VAL A 115 -3.35 -8.79 -3.53
CA VAL A 115 -2.87 -7.43 -3.82
C VAL A 115 -2.02 -6.88 -2.66
N PHE A 116 -2.27 -7.35 -1.45
CA PHE A 116 -1.52 -6.98 -0.25
C PHE A 116 -0.49 -8.06 0.15
N SER A 117 -0.19 -9.02 -0.73
CA SER A 117 0.88 -9.98 -0.49
C SER A 117 2.22 -9.25 -0.28
N GLY A 118 2.92 -9.59 0.81
CA GLY A 118 4.17 -8.94 1.22
C GLY A 118 4.03 -7.87 2.32
N LEU A 119 2.83 -7.33 2.56
CA LEU A 119 2.62 -6.36 3.64
C LEU A 119 2.53 -7.06 5.00
N ARG A 120 3.65 -7.32 5.69
CA ARG A 120 3.64 -7.89 7.06
C ARG A 120 3.18 -6.92 8.17
N ARG A 121 2.65 -5.76 7.78
CA ARG A 121 2.08 -4.74 8.66
C ARG A 121 0.92 -4.06 7.93
N PRO A 122 -0.13 -3.63 8.64
CA PRO A 122 -1.10 -2.72 8.05
C PRO A 122 -0.37 -1.48 7.52
N ILE A 123 -0.90 -0.80 6.51
CA ILE A 123 -0.42 0.53 6.08
C ILE A 123 -0.75 1.51 7.24
N THR A 124 0.04 1.45 8.30
CA THR A 124 -0.21 2.10 9.58
C THR A 124 0.44 3.46 9.68
N ASN A 125 1.28 3.82 8.71
CA ASN A 125 1.92 5.12 8.63
C ASN A 125 1.93 5.53 7.15
N LEU A 126 0.98 6.38 6.75
CA LEU A 126 1.39 7.47 5.87
C LEU A 126 2.59 8.11 6.57
N ALA A 127 3.67 8.34 5.82
CA ALA A 127 4.83 8.99 6.40
C ALA A 127 4.36 10.29 7.08
N SER A 128 4.80 10.54 8.31
CA SER A 128 4.44 11.79 9.01
C SER A 128 4.81 12.99 8.13
N MET A 129 4.18 14.15 8.29
CA MET A 129 4.57 15.34 7.52
C MET A 129 6.08 15.63 7.62
N ALA A 130 6.67 15.44 8.80
CA ALA A 130 8.11 15.54 9.00
C ALA A 130 8.91 14.49 8.20
N THR A 131 8.39 13.26 8.08
CA THR A 131 8.99 12.21 7.24
C THR A 131 8.84 12.53 5.75
N LEU A 132 7.71 13.09 5.31
CA LEU A 132 7.52 13.53 3.92
C LEU A 132 8.43 14.72 3.56
N GLU A 133 8.61 15.65 4.48
CA GLU A 133 9.58 16.76 4.34
C GLU A 133 11.00 16.22 4.23
N ALA A 134 11.41 15.31 5.12
CA ALA A 134 12.71 14.66 5.03
C ALA A 134 12.90 13.92 3.69
N LEU A 135 11.84 13.26 3.17
CA LEU A 135 11.88 12.61 1.85
C LEU A 135 11.98 13.60 0.68
N ASN A 136 11.42 14.80 0.80
CA ASN A 136 11.66 15.86 -0.19
C ASN A 136 13.13 16.29 -0.20
N ASP A 137 13.77 16.41 0.96
CA ASP A 137 15.20 16.75 1.05
C ASP A 137 16.10 15.64 0.51
N LEU A 138 15.62 14.40 0.59
CA LEU A 138 16.27 13.20 0.03
C LEU A 138 15.97 12.98 -1.45
N ALA A 139 15.06 13.76 -2.07
CA ALA A 139 14.76 13.61 -3.49
C ALA A 139 16.04 13.73 -4.35
N GLY A 140 16.15 12.88 -5.36
CA GLY A 140 17.33 12.73 -6.20
C GLY A 140 18.42 11.83 -5.61
N ALA A 141 18.29 11.33 -4.38
CA ALA A 141 19.20 10.32 -3.85
C ALA A 141 19.05 8.98 -4.60
N ASP A 142 20.16 8.30 -4.82
CA ASP A 142 20.20 6.98 -5.43
C ASP A 142 19.95 5.92 -4.36
N VAL A 143 19.17 4.89 -4.69
CA VAL A 143 18.96 3.71 -3.86
C VAL A 143 19.96 2.66 -4.28
N VAL A 144 20.82 2.26 -3.36
CA VAL A 144 21.92 1.32 -3.61
C VAL A 144 21.81 0.16 -2.64
N ALA A 145 21.74 -1.05 -3.17
CA ALA A 145 21.75 -2.27 -2.36
C ALA A 145 23.10 -2.44 -1.65
N HIS A 146 23.14 -3.28 -0.60
CA HIS A 146 24.35 -3.47 0.18
C HIS A 146 25.51 -4.08 -0.63
N ASP A 147 25.21 -4.82 -1.69
CA ASP A 147 26.21 -5.35 -2.65
C ASP A 147 26.75 -4.29 -3.63
N GLY A 148 26.26 -3.05 -3.56
CA GLY A 148 26.64 -1.96 -4.45
C GLY A 148 25.76 -1.83 -5.70
N THR A 149 24.77 -2.70 -5.88
CA THR A 149 23.87 -2.63 -7.03
C THR A 149 22.96 -1.40 -6.93
N PHE A 150 22.94 -0.60 -7.99
CA PHE A 150 21.97 0.49 -8.14
C PHE A 150 20.57 -0.08 -8.38
N VAL A 151 19.61 0.33 -7.55
CA VAL A 151 18.23 -0.17 -7.55
C VAL A 151 17.21 0.96 -7.65
N GLY A 152 17.58 2.05 -8.33
CA GLY A 152 16.69 3.17 -8.69
C GLY A 152 16.99 4.46 -7.94
N ARG A 153 16.37 5.56 -8.37
CA ARG A 153 16.50 6.89 -7.76
C ARG A 153 15.22 7.32 -7.06
N LEU A 154 15.35 7.90 -5.88
CA LEU A 154 14.27 8.52 -5.13
C LEU A 154 13.82 9.81 -5.83
N SER A 155 13.01 9.69 -6.86
CA SER A 155 12.56 10.80 -7.70
C SER A 155 11.10 10.58 -8.07
N ARG A 156 10.31 11.66 -8.10
CA ARG A 156 8.92 11.66 -8.59
C ARG A 156 8.79 12.08 -10.05
N ASN A 157 9.90 12.34 -10.73
CA ASN A 157 9.89 12.76 -12.13
C ASN A 157 9.75 11.51 -13.04
N PRO A 158 8.61 11.28 -13.69
CA PRO A 158 8.43 10.09 -14.54
C PRO A 158 9.31 10.12 -15.80
N ALA A 159 9.83 11.29 -16.19
CA ALA A 159 10.74 11.44 -17.33
C ALA A 159 12.20 11.12 -16.97
N ASP A 160 12.55 11.06 -15.69
CA ASP A 160 13.86 10.59 -15.24
C ASP A 160 13.91 9.06 -15.37
N ARG A 161 14.78 8.53 -16.23
CA ARG A 161 14.86 7.09 -16.52
C ARG A 161 15.30 6.26 -15.32
N ASP A 162 15.98 6.88 -14.37
CA ASP A 162 16.45 6.22 -13.16
C ASP A 162 15.41 6.29 -12.03
N SER A 163 14.36 7.10 -12.18
CA SER A 163 13.33 7.29 -11.17
C SER A 163 12.58 5.99 -10.88
N LEU A 164 12.31 5.77 -9.59
CA LEU A 164 11.43 4.71 -9.08
C LEU A 164 9.96 4.82 -9.55
N VAL A 165 9.53 5.94 -10.16
CA VAL A 165 8.17 6.08 -10.72
C VAL A 165 8.16 6.18 -12.25
N SER A 166 9.32 6.08 -12.91
CA SER A 166 9.33 6.12 -14.37
C SER A 166 8.68 4.85 -14.94
N PRO A 167 7.74 4.97 -15.89
CA PRO A 167 7.13 3.80 -16.54
C PRO A 167 8.14 2.94 -17.30
N SER A 168 9.31 3.49 -17.62
CA SER A 168 10.38 2.81 -18.35
C SER A 168 11.49 2.24 -17.45
N SER A 169 11.39 2.46 -16.14
CA SER A 169 12.38 2.03 -15.16
C SER A 169 12.09 0.61 -14.67
N ILE A 170 13.10 -0.26 -14.77
CA ILE A 170 13.03 -1.60 -14.18
C ILE A 170 13.05 -1.55 -12.64
N TRP A 171 13.56 -0.47 -12.05
CA TRP A 171 13.74 -0.37 -10.61
C TRP A 171 12.45 0.02 -9.87
N GLY A 172 11.55 0.70 -10.56
CA GLY A 172 10.20 1.00 -10.10
C GLY A 172 9.16 -0.08 -10.41
N ASP A 173 9.47 -1.00 -11.32
CA ASP A 173 8.55 -2.05 -11.78
C ASP A 173 8.44 -3.19 -10.75
N PRO A 174 7.28 -3.43 -10.12
CA PRO A 174 7.12 -4.50 -9.14
C PRO A 174 7.30 -5.93 -9.69
N SER A 175 7.40 -6.10 -11.01
CA SER A 175 7.62 -7.39 -11.66
C SER A 175 9.10 -7.66 -11.98
N ALA A 176 9.95 -6.63 -12.00
CA ALA A 176 11.36 -6.74 -12.36
C ALA A 176 12.22 -7.29 -11.21
N SER A 177 13.21 -8.14 -11.50
CA SER A 177 14.05 -8.78 -10.49
C SER A 177 14.91 -7.80 -9.67
N GLU A 178 15.26 -6.67 -10.28
CA GLU A 178 16.12 -5.62 -9.72
C GLU A 178 15.34 -4.56 -8.94
N SER A 179 14.01 -4.62 -8.96
CA SER A 179 13.15 -3.65 -8.28
C SER A 179 13.11 -3.88 -6.78
N ILE A 180 13.23 -2.79 -6.02
CA ILE A 180 12.98 -2.81 -4.57
C ILE A 180 11.50 -3.06 -4.25
N PHE A 181 10.60 -2.83 -5.21
CA PHE A 181 9.16 -3.06 -5.04
C PHE A 181 8.72 -4.45 -5.50
N ASN A 182 9.62 -5.28 -6.03
CA ASN A 182 9.31 -6.67 -6.34
C ASN A 182 9.34 -7.52 -5.06
N PRO A 183 8.19 -7.99 -4.56
CA PRO A 183 8.13 -8.75 -3.31
C PRO A 183 8.74 -10.15 -3.43
N PHE A 184 9.10 -10.61 -4.63
CA PHE A 184 9.81 -11.86 -4.89
C PHE A 184 11.27 -11.64 -5.29
N GLY A 185 11.68 -10.38 -5.49
CA GLY A 185 13.02 -9.99 -5.88
C GLY A 185 13.99 -9.94 -4.70
N LEU A 186 15.28 -9.90 -5.01
CA LEU A 186 16.36 -9.90 -4.02
C LEU A 186 16.28 -8.71 -3.04
N TYR A 187 15.80 -7.56 -3.54
CA TYR A 187 15.78 -6.28 -2.82
C TYR A 187 14.41 -5.91 -2.21
N GLY A 188 13.33 -6.60 -2.61
CA GLY A 188 11.97 -6.35 -2.13
C GLY A 188 11.37 -7.49 -1.29
N HIS A 189 11.93 -8.71 -1.35
CA HIS A 189 11.39 -9.85 -0.61
C HIS A 189 11.56 -9.73 0.90
N VAL A 190 10.51 -10.03 1.68
CA VAL A 190 10.47 -9.83 3.15
C VAL A 190 11.46 -10.67 3.94
N GLU A 191 12.02 -11.73 3.36
CA GLU A 191 13.09 -12.54 3.97
C GLU A 191 14.41 -12.43 3.19
N GLY A 192 14.46 -11.56 2.18
CA GLY A 192 15.66 -11.34 1.37
C GLY A 192 16.80 -10.74 2.19
N PRO A 193 18.05 -11.22 2.06
CA PRO A 193 19.18 -10.70 2.83
C PRO A 193 19.53 -9.26 2.43
N LEU A 194 19.24 -8.83 1.20
CA LEU A 194 19.50 -7.47 0.71
C LEU A 194 18.24 -6.59 0.67
N SER A 195 17.17 -7.01 1.35
CA SER A 195 15.85 -6.40 1.19
C SER A 195 15.61 -5.23 2.13
N ALA A 196 15.00 -4.17 1.60
CA ALA A 196 14.50 -3.05 2.41
C ALA A 196 13.34 -3.48 3.33
N PHE A 197 12.62 -4.55 2.98
CA PHE A 197 11.41 -5.02 3.69
C PHE A 197 11.68 -6.17 4.66
N ASN A 198 12.93 -6.62 4.79
CA ASN A 198 13.31 -7.63 5.76
C ASN A 198 13.61 -7.01 7.13
N GLN A 199 12.79 -7.35 8.13
CA GLN A 199 12.88 -6.82 9.50
C GLN A 199 14.15 -7.23 10.26
N SER A 200 14.88 -8.21 9.76
CA SER A 200 16.08 -8.75 10.39
C SER A 200 17.32 -8.69 9.49
N SER A 201 17.22 -8.09 8.29
CA SER A 201 18.38 -7.99 7.41
C SER A 201 19.44 -7.07 8.02
N PRO A 202 20.70 -7.53 8.18
CA PRO A 202 21.81 -6.68 8.58
C PRO A 202 22.40 -5.89 7.39
N THR A 203 21.97 -6.19 6.17
CA THR A 203 22.54 -5.66 4.92
C THR A 203 21.46 -5.06 4.01
N PRO A 204 20.62 -4.13 4.50
CA PRO A 204 19.59 -3.52 3.67
C PRO A 204 20.18 -2.52 2.65
N PRO A 205 19.38 -2.07 1.67
CA PRO A 205 19.74 -0.96 0.81
C PRO A 205 19.93 0.34 1.59
N ARG A 206 20.60 1.30 0.97
CA ARG A 206 20.85 2.64 1.51
C ARG A 206 20.57 3.70 0.46
N LEU A 207 20.27 4.90 0.93
CA LEU A 207 20.22 6.10 0.11
C LEU A 207 21.62 6.69 -0.01
N GLU A 208 22.04 7.04 -1.21
CA GLU A 208 23.31 7.67 -1.51
C GLU A 208 23.12 8.99 -2.26
N ARG A 209 24.03 9.92 -2.02
CA ARG A 209 24.17 11.15 -2.81
C ARG A 209 25.65 11.41 -3.02
N ASP A 210 26.04 11.62 -4.28
CA ASP A 210 27.43 11.84 -4.68
C ASP A 210 28.38 10.72 -4.19
N GLY A 211 27.88 9.47 -4.13
CA GLY A 211 28.63 8.30 -3.67
C GLY A 211 28.79 8.18 -2.15
N ALA A 212 28.20 9.10 -1.37
CA ALA A 212 28.19 9.03 0.08
C ALA A 212 26.85 8.46 0.57
N ALA A 213 26.91 7.47 1.47
CA ALA A 213 25.73 6.94 2.14
C ALA A 213 25.11 7.98 3.09
N ILE A 214 23.81 8.22 2.93
CA ILE A 214 23.03 9.16 3.74
C ILE A 214 22.32 8.43 4.87
N GLN A 215 21.43 7.47 4.54
CA GLN A 215 20.61 6.72 5.48
C GLN A 215 20.30 5.32 4.96
N SER A 216 20.04 4.37 5.85
CA SER A 216 19.57 3.04 5.45
C SER A 216 18.10 3.08 5.01
N LEU A 217 17.74 2.34 3.97
CA LEU A 217 16.36 2.14 3.55
C LEU A 217 15.89 0.77 4.05
N THR A 218 15.22 0.73 5.20
CA THR A 218 14.88 -0.55 5.84
C THR A 218 13.74 -0.46 6.85
N VAL A 219 12.99 -1.55 6.98
CA VAL A 219 12.04 -1.78 8.10
C VAL A 219 12.71 -2.38 9.35
N ASN A 220 13.99 -2.75 9.31
CA ASN A 220 14.69 -3.38 10.43
C ASN A 220 14.85 -2.38 11.60
N PRO A 221 14.19 -2.60 12.76
CA PRO A 221 14.21 -1.66 13.87
C PRO A 221 15.55 -1.57 14.59
N ALA A 222 16.46 -2.54 14.40
CA ALA A 222 17.79 -2.52 15.00
C ALA A 222 18.71 -1.45 14.37
N ILE A 223 18.38 -0.96 13.17
CA ILE A 223 19.15 0.08 12.47
C ILE A 223 18.55 1.43 12.82
N SER A 224 19.28 2.26 13.57
CA SER A 224 18.74 3.51 14.14
C SER A 224 18.50 4.59 13.09
N ASP A 225 19.43 4.75 12.14
CA ASP A 225 19.40 5.79 11.11
C ASP A 225 18.79 5.25 9.82
N ARG A 226 17.45 5.18 9.79
CA ARG A 226 16.70 4.51 8.72
C ARG A 226 15.50 5.31 8.23
N ILE A 227 15.21 5.15 6.95
CA ILE A 227 13.94 5.48 6.30
C ILE A 227 13.14 4.19 6.11
N ASP A 228 11.87 4.22 6.50
CA ASP A 228 10.94 3.12 6.24
C ASP A 228 10.59 3.10 4.73
N PRO A 229 10.83 2.00 4.00
CA PRO A 229 10.51 1.94 2.57
C PRO A 229 9.02 2.09 2.26
N ASN A 230 8.12 1.85 3.22
CA ASN A 230 6.69 2.14 3.04
C ASN A 230 6.41 3.65 3.01
N ALA A 231 7.22 4.45 3.70
CA ALA A 231 7.15 5.91 3.62
C ALA A 231 7.58 6.42 2.24
N VAL A 232 8.59 5.78 1.64
CA VAL A 232 9.01 6.06 0.26
C VAL A 232 7.88 5.76 -0.72
N ILE A 233 7.26 4.58 -0.64
CA ILE A 233 6.10 4.23 -1.49
C ILE A 233 4.99 5.28 -1.36
N SER A 234 4.69 5.71 -0.12
CA SER A 234 3.67 6.72 0.13
C SER A 234 4.04 8.08 -0.49
N TRP A 235 5.30 8.50 -0.37
CA TRP A 235 5.78 9.76 -0.93
C TRP A 235 5.77 9.76 -2.47
N LEU A 236 6.10 8.63 -3.10
CA LEU A 236 6.08 8.49 -4.56
C LEU A 236 4.66 8.55 -5.15
N ALA A 237 3.64 8.26 -4.35
CA ALA A 237 2.25 8.26 -4.78
C ALA A 237 1.56 9.65 -4.78
N VAL A 238 2.29 10.71 -4.37
CA VAL A 238 1.80 12.11 -4.24
C VAL A 238 2.41 13.01 -5.30
#